data_AF-A0A2P2I725-F1
#
_entry.id   AF-A0A2P2I725-F1
#
_cell.length_a   1.000
_cell.length_b   1.000
_cell.length_c   1.000
_cell.angle_alpha   90.00
_cell.angle_beta   90.00
_cell.angle_gamma   90.00
#
_symmetry.space_group_name_H-M   'P 1'
#
loop_
_entity.id
_entity.type
_entity.pdbx_description
1 polymer ?
#
loop_
_entity_poly.entity_id
_entity_poly.type
_entity_poly.pdbx_seq_one_letter_code
_entity_poly.pdbx_strand_id
1 'polypeptide(L)'
;LVTGMTGQDGSYLAELLLGKGYEVHGIIRRSSSFNTGRIHHLYKDTHSHKQGSMILHYGDLTDSTCLVKIIALVQPDEIYNLGAQSHVKVSFDLAEYT
;
A
#
# COMPACT_ATOMS: atom_id res chain seq x y z
N LEU A 1 -6.97 4.67 -2.55
CA LEU A 1 -5.62 4.74 -1.93
C LEU A 1 -5.54 3.77 -0.76
N VAL A 2 -4.54 2.89 -0.73
CA VAL A 2 -4.35 1.84 0.29
C VAL A 2 -3.00 2.03 0.98
N THR A 3 -2.99 2.22 2.30
CA THR A 3 -1.75 2.19 3.10
C THR A 3 -1.50 0.75 3.57
N GLY A 4 -0.24 0.39 3.84
CA GLY A 4 0.09 -1.00 4.24
C GLY A 4 -0.14 -2.03 3.12
N MET A 5 -0.06 -1.62 1.85
CA MET A 5 -0.44 -2.45 0.72
C MET A 5 0.41 -3.74 0.56
N THR A 6 1.63 -3.75 1.11
CA THR A 6 2.52 -4.93 1.11
C THR A 6 2.19 -5.93 2.22
N GLY A 7 1.23 -5.60 3.11
CA GLY A 7 0.68 -6.50 4.11
C GLY A 7 -0.22 -7.58 3.53
N GLN A 8 -0.74 -8.46 4.38
CA GLN A 8 -1.68 -9.51 3.98
C GLN A 8 -2.97 -8.90 3.42
N ASP A 9 -3.68 -8.13 4.24
CA ASP A 9 -4.99 -7.55 3.87
C ASP A 9 -4.86 -6.57 2.70
N GLY A 10 -3.78 -5.77 2.69
CA GLY A 10 -3.49 -4.86 1.60
C GLY A 10 -3.35 -5.54 0.24
N SER A 11 -2.73 -6.73 0.19
CA SER A 11 -2.57 -7.48 -1.06
C SER A 11 -3.90 -8.04 -1.59
N TYR A 12 -4.73 -8.62 -0.72
CA TYR A 12 -6.05 -9.14 -1.11
C TYR A 12 -7.02 -8.02 -1.49
N LEU A 13 -7.01 -6.91 -0.75
CA LEU A 13 -7.83 -5.76 -1.07
C LEU A 13 -7.44 -5.18 -2.44
N ALA A 14 -6.15 -5.08 -2.73
CA ALA A 14 -5.68 -4.59 -4.02
C ALA A 14 -6.16 -5.49 -5.18
N GLU A 15 -6.08 -6.82 -5.02
CA GLU A 15 -6.61 -7.78 -6.00
C GLU A 15 -8.12 -7.61 -6.21
N LEU A 16 -8.89 -7.50 -5.12
CA LEU A 16 -10.33 -7.29 -5.18
C LEU A 16 -10.72 -6.00 -5.91
N LEU A 17 -10.06 -4.89 -5.58
CA LEU A 17 -10.31 -3.57 -6.18
C LEU A 17 -9.92 -3.55 -7.66
N LEU A 18 -8.77 -4.14 -8.01
CA LEU A 18 -8.37 -4.32 -9.41
C LEU A 18 -9.34 -5.24 -10.18
N GLY A 19 -9.90 -6.25 -9.52
CA GLY A 19 -10.95 -7.11 -10.07
C GLY A 19 -12.24 -6.34 -10.41
N LYS A 20 -12.55 -5.32 -9.61
CA LYS A 20 -13.70 -4.42 -9.80
C LYS A 20 -13.44 -3.27 -10.78
N GLY A 21 -12.23 -3.15 -11.34
CA GLY A 21 -11.87 -2.11 -12.30
C GLY A 21 -11.42 -0.78 -11.68
N TYR A 22 -11.08 -0.77 -10.39
CA TYR A 22 -10.54 0.42 -9.73
C TYR A 22 -9.10 0.70 -10.15
N GLU A 23 -8.73 1.98 -10.12
CA GLU A 23 -7.33 2.40 -10.03
C GLU A 23 -6.89 2.39 -8.55
N VAL A 24 -5.90 1.54 -8.26
CA VAL A 24 -5.42 1.25 -6.91
C VAL A 24 -4.05 1.88 -6.70
N HIS A 25 -4.02 2.93 -5.88
CA HIS A 25 -2.77 3.49 -5.39
C HIS A 25 -2.37 2.88 -4.06
N GLY A 26 -1.12 2.45 -3.93
CA GLY A 26 -0.56 1.89 -2.71
C GLY A 26 0.56 2.73 -2.12
N ILE A 27 0.59 2.90 -0.80
CA ILE A 27 1.74 3.48 -0.10
C ILE A 27 2.65 2.36 0.40
N ILE A 28 3.92 2.43 0.01
CA ILE A 28 4.97 1.50 0.43
C ILE A 28 6.09 2.21 1.18
N ARG A 29 6.61 1.57 2.23
CA ARG A 29 7.82 2.03 2.91
C ARG A 29 9.04 1.75 2.06
N ARG A 30 10.03 2.64 2.08
CA ARG A 30 11.37 2.30 1.57
C ARG A 30 11.92 1.14 2.38
N SER A 31 12.50 0.16 1.69
CA SER A 31 13.25 -0.92 2.31
C SER A 31 14.52 -1.14 1.50
N SER A 32 15.60 -1.53 2.18
CA SER A 32 16.85 -1.97 1.54
C SER A 32 16.71 -3.36 0.89
N SER A 33 15.61 -4.07 1.14
CA SER A 33 15.28 -5.37 0.59
C SER A 33 13.93 -5.34 -0.15
N PHE A 34 13.70 -6.29 -1.05
CA PHE A 34 12.42 -6.42 -1.75
C PHE A 34 11.28 -6.70 -0.74
N ASN A 35 10.37 -5.75 -0.57
CA ASN A 35 9.22 -5.83 0.34
C ASN A 35 7.87 -5.95 -0.39
N THR A 36 7.88 -6.12 -1.72
CA THR A 36 6.70 -6.19 -2.59
C THR A 36 6.28 -7.62 -2.96
N GLY A 37 6.83 -8.64 -2.32
CA GLY A 37 6.61 -10.05 -2.68
C GLY A 37 5.12 -10.45 -2.77
N ARG A 38 4.27 -9.96 -1.86
CA ARG A 38 2.82 -10.25 -1.85
C ARG A 38 2.04 -9.62 -3.00
N ILE A 39 2.52 -8.51 -3.55
CA ILE A 39 1.86 -7.77 -4.64
C ILE A 39 2.57 -7.94 -5.97
N HIS A 40 3.71 -8.63 -6.02
CA HIS A 40 4.53 -8.79 -7.23
C HIS A 40 3.77 -9.46 -8.39
N HIS A 41 2.85 -10.39 -8.10
CA HIS A 41 2.05 -11.05 -9.13
C HIS A 41 1.04 -10.11 -9.79
N LEU A 42 0.62 -9.05 -9.09
CA LEU A 42 -0.30 -8.03 -9.60
C LEU A 42 0.38 -7.09 -10.62
N TYR A 43 1.72 -7.09 -10.70
CA TYR A 43 2.49 -6.35 -11.72
C TYR A 43 2.66 -7.10 -13.03
N LYS A 44 2.44 -8.42 -13.05
CA LYS A 44 3.09 -9.30 -14.03
C LYS A 44 2.29 -9.59 -15.29
N ASP A 45 1.07 -9.08 -15.44
CA ASP A 45 0.24 -9.41 -16.60
C ASP A 45 0.25 -8.30 -17.65
N THR A 46 1.02 -8.53 -18.72
CA THR A 46 1.12 -7.66 -19.91
C THR A 46 -0.05 -7.83 -20.89
N HIS A 47 -0.81 -8.92 -20.82
CA HIS A 47 -1.81 -9.27 -21.85
C HIS A 47 -3.21 -8.73 -21.56
N SER A 48 -3.53 -8.41 -20.30
CA SER A 48 -4.86 -7.95 -19.88
C SER A 48 -5.03 -6.42 -19.86
N HIS A 49 -4.02 -5.63 -20.27
CA HIS A 49 -4.04 -4.16 -20.16
C HIS A 49 -4.41 -3.62 -18.76
N LYS A 50 -4.28 -4.41 -17.69
CA LYS A 50 -4.29 -3.91 -16.28
C LYS A 50 -2.94 -3.35 -15.85
N GLN A 51 -2.05 -3.04 -16.81
CA GLN A 51 -0.67 -2.59 -16.58
C GLN A 51 -0.51 -1.16 -16.05
N GLY A 52 -1.59 -0.42 -15.81
CA GLY A 52 -1.53 0.94 -15.28
C GLY A 52 -2.35 1.17 -14.02
N SER A 53 -3.26 0.25 -13.67
CA SER A 53 -4.23 0.51 -12.60
C SER A 53 -3.68 0.28 -11.20
N MET A 54 -2.42 -0.17 -11.04
CA MET A 54 -1.76 -0.22 -9.73
C MET A 54 -0.52 0.69 -9.73
N ILE A 55 -0.53 1.71 -8.86
CA ILE A 55 0.54 2.70 -8.76
C ILE A 55 1.07 2.72 -7.32
N LEU A 56 2.40 2.58 -7.16
CA LEU A 56 3.04 2.67 -5.84
C LEU A 56 3.63 4.04 -5.60
N HIS A 57 3.40 4.54 -4.39
CA HIS A 57 4.03 5.74 -3.86
C HIS A 57 4.89 5.36 -2.66
N TYR A 58 6.11 5.88 -2.63
CA TYR A 58 6.92 5.80 -1.42
C TYR A 58 6.38 6.76 -0.38
N GLY A 59 6.08 6.26 0.81
CA GLY A 59 5.66 7.08 1.94
C GLY A 59 5.67 6.31 3.26
N ASP A 60 5.66 7.07 4.34
CA ASP A 60 5.52 6.55 5.71
C ASP A 60 4.31 7.18 6.38
N LEU A 61 3.61 6.41 7.21
CA LEU A 61 2.50 6.91 8.00
C LEU A 61 2.94 7.92 9.06
N THR A 62 4.22 7.90 9.46
CA THR A 62 4.79 8.88 10.39
C THR A 62 5.17 10.20 9.70
N ASP A 63 5.21 10.25 8.37
CA ASP A 63 5.55 11.46 7.60
C ASP A 63 4.27 12.08 7.01
N SER A 64 3.69 13.01 7.77
CA SER A 64 2.48 13.73 7.38
C SER A 64 2.64 14.53 6.09
N THR A 65 3.83 15.06 5.80
CA THR A 65 4.07 15.85 4.58
C THR A 65 4.02 14.97 3.35
N CYS A 66 4.60 13.76 3.45
CA CYS A 66 4.53 12.77 2.38
C CYS A 66 3.08 12.33 2.11
N LEU A 67 2.31 12.03 3.15
CA LEU A 67 0.91 11.62 3.01
C LEU A 67 0.05 12.71 2.35
N VAL A 68 0.18 13.97 2.80
CA VAL A 68 -0.55 15.10 2.21
C VAL A 68 -0.21 15.24 0.73
N LYS A 69 1.07 15.13 0.37
CA LYS A 69 1.51 15.19 -1.04
C LYS A 69 0.90 14.05 -1.88
N ILE A 70 0.89 12.82 -1.36
CA ILE A 70 0.33 11.66 -2.08
C ILE A 70 -1.18 11.81 -2.26
N ILE A 71 -1.91 12.19 -1.20
CA ILE A 71 -3.36 12.38 -1.27
C ILE A 71 -3.70 13.52 -2.25
N ALA A 72 -2.96 14.63 -2.20
CA ALA A 72 -3.17 15.75 -3.11
C ALA A 72 -2.92 15.38 -4.58
N LEU A 73 -1.91 14.53 -4.84
CA LEU A 73 -1.59 14.04 -6.18
C LEU A 73 -2.62 13.04 -6.70
N VAL A 74 -3.05 12.11 -5.84
CA VAL A 74 -3.91 10.98 -6.23
C VAL A 74 -5.38 11.36 -6.26
N GLN A 75 -5.83 12.29 -5.41
CA GLN A 75 -7.25 12.64 -5.24
C GLN A 75 -8.15 11.40 -5.10
N PRO A 76 -7.90 10.50 -4.12
CA PRO A 76 -8.61 9.24 -4.04
C PRO A 76 -10.08 9.40 -3.60
N ASP A 77 -10.98 8.67 -4.24
CA ASP A 77 -12.39 8.55 -3.79
C ASP A 77 -12.50 7.76 -2.47
N GLU A 78 -11.65 6.76 -2.31
CA GLU A 78 -11.65 5.86 -1.16
C GLU A 78 -10.23 5.73 -0.57
N ILE A 79 -10.11 5.83 0.77
CA ILE A 79 -8.85 5.64 1.50
C ILE A 79 -9.00 4.47 2.49
N TYR A 80 -8.13 3.47 2.35
CA TYR A 80 -8.05 2.31 3.24
C TYR A 80 -6.74 2.37 4.04
N ASN A 81 -6.84 2.68 5.33
CA ASN A 81 -5.66 2.76 6.20
C ASN A 81 -5.35 1.41 6.87
N LEU A 82 -4.58 0.56 6.18
CA LEU A 82 -4.21 -0.79 6.67
C LEU A 82 -2.76 -0.87 7.16
N GLY A 83 -1.97 0.21 6.99
CA GLY A 83 -0.61 0.27 7.50
C GLY A 83 -0.60 0.41 9.02
N ALA A 84 0.04 -0.51 9.70
CA ALA A 84 0.25 -0.47 11.15
C ALA A 84 1.47 -1.31 11.54
N GLN A 85 2.03 -1.05 12.72
CA GLN A 85 2.70 -2.10 13.48
C GLN A 85 1.58 -3.03 13.97
N SER A 86 1.47 -4.22 13.38
CA SER A 86 0.37 -5.14 13.66
C SER A 86 0.76 -6.34 14.53
N HIS A 87 2.01 -6.38 15.01
CA HIS A 87 2.52 -7.50 15.79
C HIS A 87 2.49 -7.19 17.28
N VAL A 88 1.47 -7.75 17.95
CA VAL A 88 1.16 -7.51 19.38
C VAL A 88 2.37 -7.69 20.29
N LYS A 89 3.20 -8.72 20.08
CA LYS A 89 4.37 -8.93 20.96
C LYS A 89 5.41 -7.82 20.83
N VAL A 90 5.59 -7.27 19.63
CA VAL A 90 6.63 -6.28 19.33
C VAL A 90 6.19 -4.87 19.74
N SER A 91 4.89 -4.63 19.92
CA SER A 91 4.40 -3.34 20.42
C SER A 91 4.82 -3.07 21.87
N PHE A 92 5.07 -4.12 22.67
CA PHE A 92 5.59 -3.97 24.03
C PHE A 92 7.08 -3.57 24.06
N ASP A 93 7.83 -3.91 23.01
CA ASP A 93 9.26 -3.57 22.90
C ASP A 93 9.48 -2.20 22.25
N LEU A 94 8.51 -1.73 21.45
CA LEU A 94 8.55 -0.46 20.70
C LEU A 94 7.25 0.34 20.92
N ALA A 95 6.96 0.68 22.17
CA ALA A 95 5.70 1.34 22.56
C ALA A 95 5.47 2.69 21.86
N GLU A 96 6.52 3.44 21.53
CA GLU A 96 6.42 4.73 20.83
C GLU A 96 6.13 4.61 19.31
N TYR A 97 6.20 3.40 18.73
CA TYR A 97 6.04 3.14 17.29
C TYR A 97 4.77 2.35 16.92
N THR A 98 3.82 2.25 17.86
CA THR A 98 2.52 1.59 17.63
C THR A 98 1.52 2.57 17.02
#